data_AF-A0A7Z9ZE62-F1
#
_entry.id   AF-A0A7Z9ZE62-F1
#
_cell.length_a   1.000
_cell.length_b   1.000
_cell.length_c   1.000
_cell.angle_alpha   90.00
_cell.angle_beta   90.00
_cell.angle_gamma   90.00
#
_symmetry.space_group_name_H-M   'P 1'
#
loop_
_entity.id
_entity.type
_entity.pdbx_description
1 polymer ?
#
loop_
_entity_poly.entity_id
_entity_poly.type
_entity_poly.pdbx_seq_one_letter_code
_entity_poly.pdbx_strand_id
1 'polypeptide(L)'
;MANIKELAPEQLRRVCDPSHFNFKSTAELPPLEGIIGQDRAVRAVSFGIGIPSPGYHMYALGPTGTGKATTIRKFLTQEAAQKPVPDDWCYVHNFAVPHQPRALRLPSGKGIALRDDMDRLIEELQEAIPRAFESEGYEKQKEQILQAHKEAQAAEFAKLEEKAKEQGFVLVRVRGGFVLAPAIEGKPLSERQLEQLTEEQREKL
;
A
#
# COMPACT_ATOMS: atom_id res chain seq x y z
N MET A 1 -80.08 -25.01 -8.97
CA MET A 1 -79.01 -24.84 -9.97
C MET A 1 -78.89 -23.34 -10.22
N ALA A 2 -77.70 -22.74 -10.05
CA ALA A 2 -77.54 -21.31 -10.28
C ALA A 2 -77.79 -20.99 -11.75
N ASN A 3 -78.61 -19.97 -12.01
CA ASN A 3 -78.95 -19.51 -13.36
C ASN A 3 -77.71 -18.80 -13.93
N ILE A 4 -76.89 -19.51 -14.71
CA ILE A 4 -75.70 -18.96 -15.33
C ILE A 4 -76.13 -18.16 -16.55
N LYS A 5 -76.02 -16.84 -16.49
CA LYS A 5 -76.30 -15.95 -17.63
C LYS A 5 -75.16 -16.06 -18.63
N GLU A 6 -75.48 -16.50 -19.85
CA GLU A 6 -74.52 -16.53 -20.95
C GLU A 6 -74.07 -15.11 -21.33
N LEU A 7 -72.77 -14.95 -21.60
CA LEU A 7 -72.18 -13.69 -22.03
C LEU A 7 -72.29 -13.55 -23.55
N ALA A 8 -72.69 -12.37 -24.01
CA ALA A 8 -72.67 -12.04 -25.44
C ALA A 8 -71.23 -11.88 -25.95
N PRO A 9 -70.93 -12.13 -27.24
CA PRO A 9 -69.57 -12.04 -27.80
C PRO A 9 -68.86 -10.72 -27.52
N GLU A 10 -69.60 -9.63 -27.45
CA GLU A 10 -69.10 -8.27 -27.19
C GLU A 10 -68.63 -8.10 -25.74
N GLN A 11 -69.17 -8.89 -24.81
CA GLN A 11 -68.80 -8.88 -23.39
C GLN A 11 -67.55 -9.72 -23.10
N LEU A 12 -67.10 -10.52 -24.07
CA LEU A 12 -65.92 -11.39 -23.94
C LEU A 12 -64.60 -10.64 -24.10
N ARG A 13 -64.62 -9.40 -24.61
CA ARG A 13 -63.42 -8.57 -24.78
C ARG A 13 -63.64 -7.13 -24.37
N ARG A 14 -62.57 -6.50 -23.88
CA ARG A 14 -62.50 -5.04 -23.79
C ARG A 14 -62.11 -4.49 -25.16
N VAL A 15 -62.93 -3.62 -25.73
CA VAL A 15 -62.61 -2.90 -26.95
C VAL A 15 -62.05 -1.53 -26.59
N CYS A 16 -60.84 -1.23 -27.07
CA CYS A 16 -60.26 0.10 -26.98
C CYS A 16 -60.60 0.83 -28.28
N ASP A 17 -61.34 1.94 -28.20
CA ASP A 17 -61.71 2.72 -29.37
C ASP A 17 -60.49 3.51 -29.89
N PRO A 18 -60.00 3.24 -31.12
CA PRO A 18 -58.85 3.95 -31.69
C PRO A 18 -59.11 5.44 -31.91
N SER A 19 -60.37 5.87 -32.01
CA SER A 19 -60.72 7.28 -32.22
C SER A 19 -60.40 8.17 -31.00
N HIS A 20 -60.12 7.57 -29.84
CA HIS A 20 -59.67 8.29 -28.65
C HIS A 20 -58.22 8.80 -28.73
N PHE A 21 -57.44 8.38 -29.72
CA PHE A 21 -56.02 8.71 -29.82
C PHE A 21 -55.72 9.62 -31.01
N ASN A 22 -54.84 10.61 -30.79
CA ASN A 22 -54.39 11.56 -31.82
C ASN A 22 -53.12 11.09 -32.56
N PHE A 23 -52.76 9.82 -32.46
CA PHE A 23 -51.56 9.23 -33.07
C PHE A 23 -51.89 7.92 -33.76
N LYS A 24 -51.12 7.54 -34.79
CA LYS A 24 -51.36 6.28 -35.53
C LYS A 24 -50.59 5.10 -34.94
N SER A 25 -49.46 5.37 -34.29
CA SER A 25 -48.60 4.35 -33.67
C SER A 25 -47.93 4.89 -32.42
N THR A 26 -47.68 4.01 -31.44
CA THR A 26 -46.93 4.38 -30.22
C THR A 26 -45.47 4.75 -30.52
N ALA A 27 -44.97 4.47 -31.72
CA ALA A 27 -43.67 4.94 -32.19
C ALA A 27 -43.62 6.48 -32.39
N GLU A 28 -44.77 7.13 -32.56
CA GLU A 28 -44.88 8.59 -32.71
C GLU A 28 -44.88 9.31 -31.35
N LEU A 29 -45.01 8.58 -30.25
CA LEU A 29 -45.07 9.14 -28.91
C LEU A 29 -43.66 9.36 -28.36
N PRO A 30 -43.42 10.47 -27.63
CA PRO A 30 -42.18 10.63 -26.89
C PRO A 30 -42.04 9.49 -25.87
N PRO A 31 -40.80 9.04 -25.60
CA PRO A 31 -40.55 8.05 -24.56
C PRO A 31 -41.12 8.56 -23.24
N LEU A 32 -41.80 7.68 -22.51
CA LEU A 32 -42.38 8.10 -21.25
C LEU A 32 -41.27 8.42 -20.24
N GLU A 33 -41.23 9.66 -19.80
CA GLU A 33 -40.31 10.09 -18.76
C GLU A 33 -40.92 9.86 -17.38
N GLY A 34 -40.44 8.84 -16.67
CA GLY A 34 -40.86 8.57 -15.30
C GLY A 34 -41.18 7.10 -15.06
N ILE A 35 -41.71 6.82 -13.87
CA ILE A 35 -42.07 5.47 -13.46
C ILE A 35 -43.59 5.39 -13.36
N ILE A 36 -44.18 4.46 -14.12
CA ILE A 36 -45.63 4.30 -14.16
C ILE A 36 -46.11 3.57 -12.90
N GLY A 37 -47.10 4.13 -12.21
CA GLY A 37 -47.86 3.42 -11.16
C GLY A 37 -47.06 3.08 -9.90
N GLN A 38 -45.95 3.77 -9.64
CA GLN A 38 -45.03 3.49 -8.53
C GLN A 38 -44.73 4.73 -7.68
N ASP A 39 -45.70 5.61 -7.49
CA ASP A 39 -45.52 6.90 -6.77
C ASP A 39 -44.93 6.71 -5.37
N ARG A 40 -45.35 5.65 -4.66
CA ARG A 40 -44.79 5.32 -3.34
C ARG A 40 -43.30 4.98 -3.44
N ALA A 41 -42.90 4.19 -4.42
CA ALA A 41 -41.51 3.78 -4.60
C ALA A 41 -40.64 4.98 -4.99
N VAL A 42 -41.14 5.85 -5.89
CA VAL A 42 -40.47 7.10 -6.26
C VAL A 42 -40.21 7.98 -5.03
N ARG A 43 -41.23 8.20 -4.21
CA ARG A 43 -41.10 8.99 -2.96
C ARG A 43 -40.10 8.37 -1.99
N ALA A 44 -40.14 7.05 -1.81
CA ALA A 44 -39.20 6.34 -0.94
C ALA A 44 -37.75 6.45 -1.42
N VAL A 45 -37.54 6.39 -2.75
CA VAL A 45 -36.21 6.55 -3.34
C VAL A 45 -35.68 7.98 -3.13
N SER A 46 -36.49 8.98 -3.45
CA SER A 46 -36.14 10.39 -3.24
C SER A 46 -35.84 10.70 -1.77
N PHE A 47 -36.70 10.23 -0.85
CA PHE A 47 -36.47 10.36 0.59
C PHE A 47 -35.15 9.71 1.02
N GLY A 48 -34.89 8.47 0.61
CA GLY A 48 -33.69 7.74 1.00
C GLY A 48 -32.40 8.38 0.48
N ILE A 49 -32.39 8.90 -0.75
CA ILE A 49 -31.23 9.60 -1.32
C ILE A 49 -31.00 10.96 -0.63
N GLY A 50 -32.07 11.58 -0.13
CA GLY A 50 -32.02 12.86 0.58
C GLY A 50 -31.47 12.78 2.00
N ILE A 51 -31.25 11.58 2.58
CA ILE A 51 -30.69 11.44 3.93
C ILE A 51 -29.17 11.67 3.87
N PRO A 52 -28.63 12.74 4.49
CA PRO A 52 -27.20 13.04 4.44
C PRO A 52 -26.36 12.28 5.49
N SER A 53 -27.02 11.59 6.43
CA SER A 53 -26.34 10.92 7.54
C SER A 53 -25.75 9.58 7.10
N PRO A 54 -24.51 9.24 7.53
CA PRO A 54 -24.00 7.88 7.40
C PRO A 54 -24.85 6.90 8.21
N GLY A 55 -24.77 5.61 7.84
CA GLY A 55 -25.48 4.51 8.53
C GLY A 55 -26.87 4.16 7.97
N TYR A 56 -27.33 4.87 6.93
CA TYR A 56 -28.59 4.57 6.26
C TYR A 56 -28.34 3.84 4.94
N HIS A 57 -29.07 2.74 4.74
CA HIS A 57 -29.04 1.96 3.52
C HIS A 57 -30.46 1.77 2.98
N MET A 58 -30.58 1.69 1.65
CA MET A 58 -31.83 1.43 0.95
C MET A 58 -31.85 0.00 0.44
N TYR A 59 -32.97 -0.68 0.64
CA TYR A 59 -33.25 -1.99 0.04
C TYR A 59 -34.53 -1.90 -0.81
N ALA A 60 -34.44 -2.37 -2.05
CA ALA A 60 -35.54 -2.31 -3.02
C ALA A 60 -36.09 -3.70 -3.32
N LEU A 61 -37.29 -3.99 -2.80
CA LEU A 61 -38.01 -5.24 -3.02
C LEU A 61 -39.10 -5.08 -4.08
N GLY A 62 -39.29 -6.10 -4.91
CA GLY A 62 -40.41 -6.18 -5.83
C GLY A 62 -40.20 -7.23 -6.91
N PRO A 63 -41.22 -7.52 -7.73
CA PRO A 63 -41.14 -8.53 -8.78
C PRO A 63 -39.98 -8.29 -9.76
N THR A 64 -39.52 -9.37 -10.40
CA THR A 64 -38.52 -9.29 -11.46
C THR A 64 -39.10 -8.56 -12.67
N GLY A 65 -38.27 -7.80 -13.40
CA GLY A 65 -38.69 -7.08 -14.60
C GLY A 65 -39.35 -5.71 -14.37
N THR A 66 -39.51 -5.25 -13.12
CA THR A 66 -40.14 -3.95 -12.82
C THR A 66 -39.20 -2.73 -12.94
N GLY A 67 -37.98 -2.91 -13.47
CA GLY A 67 -37.06 -1.79 -13.68
C GLY A 67 -36.48 -1.13 -12.42
N LYS A 68 -36.46 -1.83 -11.27
CA LYS A 68 -35.99 -1.29 -9.97
C LYS A 68 -34.58 -0.68 -10.04
N ALA A 69 -33.62 -1.41 -10.60
CA ALA A 69 -32.23 -0.95 -10.70
C ALA A 69 -32.11 0.27 -11.62
N THR A 70 -32.76 0.23 -12.79
CA THR A 70 -32.80 1.33 -13.75
C THR A 70 -33.37 2.61 -13.12
N THR A 71 -34.47 2.45 -12.38
CA THR A 71 -35.10 3.50 -11.59
C THR A 71 -34.12 4.14 -10.61
N ILE A 72 -33.56 3.34 -9.70
CA ILE A 72 -32.69 3.84 -8.64
C ILE A 72 -31.46 4.53 -9.25
N ARG A 73 -30.88 3.93 -10.29
CA ARG A 73 -29.75 4.53 -11.01
C ARG A 73 -30.10 5.88 -11.61
N LYS A 74 -31.27 6.03 -12.24
CA LYS A 74 -31.71 7.31 -12.82
C LYS A 74 -31.76 8.42 -11.76
N PHE A 75 -32.38 8.15 -10.61
CA PHE A 75 -32.46 9.11 -9.51
C PHE A 75 -31.07 9.42 -8.93
N LEU A 76 -30.24 8.41 -8.68
CA LEU A 76 -28.88 8.60 -8.17
C LEU A 76 -28.00 9.42 -9.13
N THR A 77 -28.10 9.19 -10.45
CA THR A 77 -27.36 9.96 -11.45
C THR A 77 -27.78 11.43 -11.46
N GLN A 78 -29.09 11.71 -11.39
CA GLN A 78 -29.61 13.08 -11.36
C GLN A 78 -29.16 13.84 -10.10
N GLU A 79 -29.18 13.17 -8.95
CA GLU A 79 -28.73 13.74 -7.67
C GLU A 79 -27.21 13.91 -7.61
N ALA A 80 -26.44 12.93 -8.09
CA ALA A 80 -24.98 13.00 -8.10
C ALA A 80 -24.45 14.13 -9.00
N ALA A 81 -25.14 14.44 -10.11
CA ALA A 81 -24.76 15.53 -11.00
C ALA A 81 -24.82 16.92 -10.34
N GLN A 82 -25.55 17.07 -9.23
CA GLN A 82 -25.66 18.31 -8.47
C GLN A 82 -24.72 18.37 -7.26
N LYS A 83 -23.95 17.30 -7.03
CA LYS A 83 -23.04 17.16 -5.89
C LYS A 83 -21.60 17.45 -6.31
N PRO A 84 -20.73 17.87 -5.36
CA PRO A 84 -19.31 18.01 -5.65
C PRO A 84 -18.73 16.67 -6.12
N VAL A 85 -17.76 16.75 -7.03
CA VAL A 85 -17.02 15.56 -7.48
C VAL A 85 -16.34 14.94 -6.26
N PRO A 86 -16.46 13.62 -6.05
CA PRO A 86 -15.88 12.98 -4.89
C PRO A 86 -14.35 13.07 -4.90
N ASP A 87 -13.78 13.06 -3.69
CA ASP A 87 -12.34 12.94 -3.48
C ASP A 87 -11.81 11.62 -4.07
N ASP A 88 -10.58 11.67 -4.57
CA ASP A 88 -9.84 10.50 -5.00
C ASP A 88 -9.29 9.77 -3.76
N TRP A 89 -9.45 8.45 -3.73
CA TRP A 89 -8.87 7.61 -2.68
C TRP A 89 -7.76 6.74 -3.25
N CYS A 90 -6.55 6.94 -2.76
CA CYS A 90 -5.37 6.20 -3.18
C CYS A 90 -4.83 5.36 -2.03
N TYR A 91 -4.47 4.10 -2.31
CA TYR A 91 -3.76 3.27 -1.35
C TYR A 91 -2.27 3.32 -1.62
N VAL A 92 -1.48 3.71 -0.61
CA VAL A 92 -0.02 3.71 -0.67
C VAL A 92 0.56 2.63 0.21
N HIS A 93 1.72 2.11 -0.20
CA HIS A 93 2.43 1.10 0.57
C HIS A 93 2.84 1.64 1.94
N ASN A 94 2.69 0.81 2.96
CA ASN A 94 3.08 1.14 4.32
C ASN A 94 4.37 0.38 4.67
N PHE A 95 5.51 1.05 4.59
CA PHE A 95 6.81 0.42 4.83
C PHE A 95 6.99 -0.13 6.26
N ALA A 96 6.26 0.42 7.25
CA ALA A 96 6.31 -0.10 8.62
C ALA A 96 5.46 -1.37 8.80
N VAL A 97 4.31 -1.44 8.10
CA VAL A 97 3.37 -2.56 8.18
C VAL A 97 2.86 -2.92 6.79
N PRO A 98 3.61 -3.70 6.00
CA PRO A 98 3.36 -3.94 4.57
C PRO A 98 1.97 -4.49 4.21
N HIS A 99 1.37 -5.27 5.11
CA HIS A 99 0.04 -5.86 4.92
C HIS A 99 -1.11 -4.90 5.28
N GLN A 100 -0.81 -3.66 5.68
CA GLN A 100 -1.77 -2.62 6.04
C GLN A 100 -1.50 -1.36 5.21
N PRO A 101 -1.96 -1.31 3.95
CA PRO A 101 -1.78 -0.13 3.10
C PRO A 101 -2.45 1.10 3.73
N ARG A 102 -1.87 2.28 3.50
CA ARG A 102 -2.42 3.54 4.00
C ARG A 102 -3.33 4.15 2.95
N ALA A 103 -4.53 4.55 3.35
CA ALA A 103 -5.45 5.29 2.50
C ALA A 103 -5.13 6.79 2.54
N LEU A 104 -4.94 7.39 1.38
CA LEU A 104 -4.83 8.83 1.18
C LEU A 104 -6.13 9.34 0.58
N ARG A 105 -6.69 10.38 1.20
CA ARG A 105 -7.81 11.15 0.65
C ARG A 105 -7.25 12.36 -0.07
N LEU A 106 -7.48 12.43 -1.37
CA LEU A 106 -6.97 13.49 -2.23
C LEU A 106 -8.12 14.25 -2.87
N PRO A 107 -7.97 15.56 -3.16
CA PRO A 107 -8.96 16.28 -3.96
C PRO A 107 -9.17 15.59 -5.30
N SER A 108 -10.38 15.71 -5.85
CA SER A 108 -10.74 15.09 -7.12
C SER A 108 -9.71 15.35 -8.24
N GLY A 109 -9.32 14.28 -8.94
CA GLY A 109 -8.36 14.30 -10.05
C GLY A 109 -6.89 14.35 -9.64
N LYS A 110 -6.57 14.44 -8.34
CA LYS A 110 -5.18 14.46 -7.85
C LYS A 110 -4.55 13.08 -7.71
N GLY A 111 -5.35 11.99 -7.73
CA GLY A 111 -4.81 10.64 -7.65
C GLY A 111 -3.93 10.27 -8.85
N ILE A 112 -4.31 10.72 -10.05
CA ILE A 112 -3.51 10.52 -11.27
C ILE A 112 -2.20 11.30 -11.20
N ALA A 113 -2.27 12.56 -10.78
CA ALA A 113 -1.08 13.40 -10.61
C ALA A 113 -0.10 12.78 -9.59
N LEU A 114 -0.61 12.28 -8.45
CA LEU A 114 0.23 11.61 -7.45
C LEU A 114 0.93 10.39 -8.03
N ARG A 115 0.22 9.55 -8.81
CA ARG A 115 0.84 8.41 -9.49
C ARG A 115 1.99 8.87 -10.38
N ASP A 116 1.74 9.84 -11.26
CA ASP A 116 2.72 10.31 -12.23
C ASP A 116 3.91 11.02 -11.57
N ASP A 117 3.70 11.68 -10.43
CA ASP A 117 4.75 12.29 -9.62
C ASP A 117 5.59 11.23 -8.90
N MET A 118 4.97 10.14 -8.40
CA MET A 118 5.68 9.02 -7.77
C MET A 118 6.55 8.25 -8.76
N ASP A 119 6.08 8.04 -9.99
CA ASP A 119 6.85 7.39 -11.04
C ASP A 119 8.11 8.22 -11.37
N ARG A 120 7.94 9.54 -11.56
CA ARG A 120 9.06 10.48 -11.78
C ARG A 120 10.02 10.53 -10.59
N LEU A 121 9.51 10.54 -9.37
CA LEU A 121 10.34 10.50 -8.17
C LEU A 121 11.23 9.25 -8.14
N ILE A 122 10.71 8.09 -8.53
CA ILE A 122 11.51 6.86 -8.57
C ILE A 122 12.62 6.97 -9.62
N GLU A 123 12.33 7.50 -10.80
CA GLU A 123 13.34 7.75 -11.85
C GLU A 123 14.43 8.72 -11.36
N GLU A 124 14.05 9.83 -10.75
CA GLU A 124 14.99 10.81 -10.20
C GLU A 124 15.87 10.21 -9.09
N LEU A 125 15.30 9.39 -8.21
CA LEU A 125 16.04 8.75 -7.12
C LEU A 125 17.04 7.71 -7.64
N GLN A 126 16.73 7.02 -8.74
CA GLN A 126 17.66 6.07 -9.36
C GLN A 126 18.96 6.73 -9.85
N GLU A 127 18.90 8.01 -10.24
CA GLU A 127 20.07 8.77 -10.64
C GLU A 127 20.71 9.53 -9.47
N ALA A 128 19.88 10.18 -8.64
CA ALA A 128 20.35 11.07 -7.58
C ALA A 128 21.07 10.31 -6.45
N ILE A 129 20.61 9.10 -6.10
CA ILE A 129 21.19 8.31 -5.01
C ILE A 129 22.64 7.90 -5.35
N PRO A 130 22.94 7.20 -6.46
CA PRO A 130 24.31 6.85 -6.82
C PRO A 130 25.22 8.08 -6.88
N ARG A 131 24.75 9.16 -7.52
CA ARG A 131 25.52 10.39 -7.68
C ARG A 131 25.89 11.05 -6.35
N ALA A 132 25.01 10.99 -5.36
CA ALA A 132 25.30 11.50 -4.02
C ALA A 132 26.43 10.70 -3.35
N PHE A 133 26.44 9.38 -3.53
CA PHE A 133 27.49 8.49 -3.02
C PHE A 133 28.82 8.59 -3.77
N GLU A 134 28.80 9.01 -5.03
CA GLU A 134 30.00 9.28 -5.84
C GLU A 134 30.58 10.69 -5.63
N SER A 135 29.91 11.52 -4.82
CA SER A 135 30.38 12.88 -4.58
C SER A 135 31.72 12.89 -3.83
N GLU A 136 32.62 13.79 -4.24
CA GLU A 136 33.93 13.95 -3.59
C GLU A 136 33.80 14.23 -2.08
N GLY A 137 32.76 14.97 -1.69
CA GLY A 137 32.46 15.24 -0.29
C GLY A 137 32.14 13.97 0.50
N TYR A 138 31.36 13.07 -0.07
CA TYR A 138 31.03 11.78 0.55
C TYR A 138 32.27 10.88 0.65
N GLU A 139 33.03 10.72 -0.43
CA GLU A 139 34.24 9.89 -0.43
C GLU A 139 35.28 10.41 0.57
N LYS A 140 35.48 11.73 0.65
CA LYS A 140 36.39 12.32 1.63
C LYS A 140 35.95 12.07 3.08
N GLN A 141 34.66 12.19 3.38
CA GLN A 141 34.14 11.89 4.72
C GLN A 141 34.30 10.41 5.06
N LYS A 142 34.02 9.52 4.10
CA LYS A 142 34.21 8.08 4.24
C LYS A 142 35.68 7.74 4.49
N GLU A 143 36.61 8.32 3.74
CA GLU A 143 38.06 8.14 3.97
C GLU A 143 38.48 8.62 5.36
N GLN A 144 37.99 9.78 5.80
CA GLN A 144 38.27 10.30 7.14
C GLN A 144 37.80 9.35 8.24
N ILE A 145 36.58 8.83 8.13
CA ILE A 145 36.03 7.85 9.09
C ILE A 145 36.86 6.56 9.09
N LEU A 146 37.19 6.04 7.90
CA LEU A 146 38.00 4.83 7.77
C LEU A 146 39.41 5.01 8.34
N GLN A 147 40.01 6.17 8.12
CA GLN A 147 41.34 6.48 8.64
C GLN A 147 41.31 6.63 10.16
N ALA A 148 40.35 7.37 10.72
CA ALA A 148 40.17 7.49 12.17
C ALA A 148 39.94 6.11 12.83
N HIS A 149 39.17 5.24 12.18
CA HIS A 149 38.95 3.88 12.66
C HIS A 149 40.25 3.03 12.62
N LYS A 150 41.05 3.13 11.54
CA LYS A 150 42.34 2.44 11.44
C LYS A 150 43.33 2.91 12.52
N GLU A 151 43.38 4.22 12.77
CA GLU A 151 44.23 4.80 13.80
C GLU A 151 43.81 4.35 15.20
N ALA A 152 42.51 4.37 15.49
CA ALA A 152 41.96 3.85 16.75
C ALA A 152 42.29 2.35 16.92
N GLN A 153 42.11 1.53 15.88
CA GLN A 153 42.49 0.12 15.92
C GLN A 153 43.99 -0.06 16.18
N ALA A 154 44.84 0.66 15.47
CA ALA A 154 46.29 0.56 15.63
C ALA A 154 46.74 0.96 17.05
N ALA A 155 46.13 2.00 17.62
CA ALA A 155 46.41 2.43 18.99
C ALA A 155 46.00 1.37 20.02
N GLU A 156 44.84 0.73 19.86
CA GLU A 156 44.42 -0.36 20.75
C GLU A 156 45.29 -1.62 20.60
N PHE A 157 45.72 -1.96 19.37
CA PHE A 157 46.67 -3.04 19.15
C PHE A 157 48.04 -2.76 19.78
N ALA A 158 48.54 -1.52 19.69
CA ALA A 158 49.79 -1.14 20.32
C ALA A 158 49.72 -1.31 21.85
N LYS A 159 48.61 -0.89 22.49
CA LYS A 159 48.38 -1.10 23.93
C LYS A 159 48.32 -2.59 24.29
N LEU A 160 47.71 -3.41 23.44
CA LEU A 160 47.64 -4.86 23.64
C LEU A 160 49.03 -5.51 23.51
N GLU A 161 49.83 -5.09 22.53
CA GLU A 161 51.21 -5.57 22.36
C GLU A 161 52.12 -5.20 23.53
N GLU A 162 52.00 -3.98 24.08
CA GLU A 162 52.76 -3.58 25.27
C GLU A 162 52.39 -4.43 26.48
N LYS A 163 51.08 -4.60 26.76
CA LYS A 163 50.62 -5.46 27.86
C LYS A 163 51.06 -6.91 27.70
N ALA A 164 51.02 -7.44 26.48
CA ALA A 164 51.50 -8.79 26.21
C ALA A 164 53.01 -8.90 26.52
N LYS A 165 53.81 -7.93 26.08
CA LYS A 165 55.27 -7.89 26.35
C LYS A 165 55.59 -7.80 27.84
N GLU A 166 54.86 -6.98 28.59
CA GLU A 166 55.00 -6.88 30.05
C GLU A 166 54.74 -8.22 30.75
N GLN A 167 53.87 -9.05 30.19
CA GLN A 167 53.54 -10.39 30.70
C GLN A 167 54.38 -11.51 30.05
N GLY A 168 55.38 -11.20 29.23
CA GLY A 168 56.24 -12.21 28.59
C GLY A 168 55.63 -12.88 27.35
N PHE A 169 54.59 -12.31 26.75
CA PHE A 169 53.94 -12.79 25.52
C PHE A 169 54.18 -11.82 24.35
N VAL A 170 54.10 -12.35 23.12
CA VAL A 170 54.12 -11.57 21.88
C VAL A 170 52.87 -11.91 21.06
N LEU A 171 52.25 -10.88 20.49
CA LEU A 171 51.09 -11.02 19.62
C LEU A 171 51.56 -11.40 18.20
N VAL A 172 51.13 -12.54 17.68
CA VAL A 172 51.47 -13.03 16.33
C VAL A 172 50.24 -13.02 15.45
N ARG A 173 50.37 -12.45 14.26
CA ARG A 173 49.29 -12.44 13.25
C ARG A 173 49.33 -13.73 12.43
N VAL A 174 48.24 -14.49 12.46
CA VAL A 174 48.04 -15.72 11.70
C VAL A 174 46.87 -15.56 10.71
N ARG A 175 46.72 -16.48 9.75
CA ARG A 175 45.65 -16.41 8.73
C ARG A 175 44.23 -16.34 9.32
N GLY A 176 44.03 -16.80 10.56
CA GLY A 176 42.74 -16.75 11.26
C GLY A 176 42.57 -15.62 12.28
N GLY A 177 43.54 -14.71 12.43
CA GLY A 177 43.48 -13.63 13.42
C GLY A 177 44.79 -13.40 14.15
N PHE A 178 44.72 -13.25 15.47
CA PHE A 178 45.88 -13.01 16.33
C PHE A 178 45.95 -14.09 17.41
N VAL A 179 47.16 -14.56 17.71
CA VAL A 179 47.43 -15.53 18.78
C VAL A 179 48.53 -14.95 19.67
N LEU A 180 48.38 -15.12 20.99
CA LEU A 180 49.42 -14.80 21.96
C LEU A 180 50.39 -15.98 22.04
N ALA A 181 51.68 -15.71 21.79
CA ALA A 181 52.74 -16.71 21.90
C ALA A 181 53.70 -16.32 23.05
N PRO A 182 54.10 -17.26 23.91
CA PRO A 182 55.13 -17.02 24.92
C PRO A 182 56.44 -16.54 24.27
N ALA A 183 57.13 -15.59 24.89
CA ALA A 183 58.35 -15.01 24.36
C ALA A 183 59.44 -14.89 25.44
N ILE A 184 60.67 -15.21 25.04
CA ILE A 184 61.88 -14.97 25.85
C ILE A 184 62.71 -13.94 25.07
N GLU A 185 63.12 -12.85 25.75
CA GLU A 185 63.85 -11.73 25.13
C GLU A 185 63.14 -11.10 23.90
N GLY A 186 61.80 -11.11 23.89
CA GLY A 186 61.01 -10.49 22.82
C GLY A 186 60.93 -11.29 21.51
N LYS A 187 61.43 -12.53 21.47
CA LYS A 187 61.25 -13.45 20.34
C LYS A 187 60.21 -14.51 20.68
N PRO A 188 59.20 -14.74 19.82
CA PRO A 188 58.21 -15.78 20.05
C PRO A 188 58.86 -17.16 20.03
N LEU A 189 58.58 -17.97 21.05
CA LEU A 189 59.06 -19.34 21.13
C LEU A 189 58.31 -20.22 20.12
N SER A 190 59.04 -21.00 19.34
CA SER A 190 58.45 -22.07 18.53
C SER A 190 58.01 -23.25 19.41
N GLU A 191 57.06 -24.07 18.95
CA GLU A 191 56.57 -25.25 19.69
C GLU A 191 57.72 -26.16 20.16
N ARG A 192 58.76 -26.35 19.33
CA ARG A 192 59.95 -27.14 19.68
C ARG A 192 60.80 -26.51 20.80
N GLN A 193 60.79 -25.19 20.93
CA GLN A 193 61.53 -24.49 21.99
C GLN A 193 60.76 -24.48 23.31
N LEU A 194 59.43 -24.48 23.27
CA LEU A 194 58.57 -24.66 24.44
C LEU A 194 58.70 -26.06 25.07
N GLU A 195 58.99 -27.08 24.25
CA GLU A 195 59.24 -28.46 24.68
C GLU A 195 60.64 -28.69 25.27
N GLN A 196 61.61 -27.83 24.94
CA GLN A 196 62.98 -27.90 25.46
C GLN A 196 63.21 -27.09 26.74
N LEU A 197 62.21 -26.36 27.23
CA LEU A 197 62.26 -25.63 28.50
C LEU A 197 62.24 -26.61 29.68
N THR A 198 63.07 -26.33 30.69
CA THR A 198 63.08 -27.06 31.96
C THR A 198 61.79 -26.80 32.75
N GLU A 199 61.38 -27.71 33.64
CA GLU A 199 60.19 -27.57 34.51
C GLU A 199 60.15 -26.21 35.23
N GLU A 200 61.29 -25.77 35.79
CA GLU A 200 61.42 -24.47 36.47
C GLU A 200 61.22 -23.25 35.55
N GLN A 201 61.49 -23.39 34.26
CA GLN A 201 61.28 -22.33 33.26
C GLN A 201 59.84 -22.33 32.73
N ARG A 202 59.15 -23.48 32.77
CA ARG A 202 57.71 -23.57 32.47
C ARG A 202 56.83 -23.05 33.59
N GLU A 203 57.24 -23.20 34.86
CA GLU A 203 56.50 -22.63 36.01
C GLU A 203 56.60 -21.09 36.12
N LYS A 204 57.57 -20.46 35.45
CA LYS A 204 57.79 -19.00 35.47
C LYS A 204 57.14 -18.23 34.30
N LEU A 205 56.60 -18.94 33.31
CA LEU A 205 55.88 -18.40 32.15
C LEU A 205 54.37 -18.41 32.41
#